data_AF-A0A812W559-F1
#
_entry.id   AF-A0A812W559-F1
#
_cell.length_a   1.000
_cell.length_b   1.000
_cell.length_c   1.000
_cell.angle_alpha   90.00
_cell.angle_beta   90.00
_cell.angle_gamma   90.00
#
_symmetry.space_group_name_H-M   'P 1'
#
loop_
_entity.id
_entity.type
_entity.pdbx_description
1 polymer ?
#
loop_
_entity_poly.entity_id
_entity_poly.type
_entity_poly.pdbx_seq_one_letter_code
_entity_poly.pdbx_strand_id
1 'polypeptide(L)'
;MARPRYQAHRPRSRVGMDKFGLKSRLPRWAWQSISRWSPRKRSGKRRTNLRAGFPSHWTSEDPTDKDGLKCLAFGPNGSYMVVPCSSVLCPFWKGEAAEKFCSNKKQVDYLAFCGLDQHYVLYSDGSCEHKLPSKLVELIETEGVSWISFGSDSYILESAAGELRWNNIPKRLEVKLQERRDLVSVSLGRENTYCAIFKSGPVWSHGVPELLDTMLKTRTVPDTHASIETFDAVCLSSYDDRFYLQYNGGAAYWDCGECSQFTRMMQCHDTLRPQEIFYSNESIASTFSDGRSIYDAAQGLNQGSLHITDFPLVQVFRIGSSLFSRNNRRLWAFRNSGVDWVPVIYVHRPFYARGLKKREEIYVRYTR
;
A
#
# COMPACT_ATOMS: atom_id res chain seq x y z
N MET A 1 -44.34 55.66 15.68
CA MET A 1 -44.10 54.78 16.84
C MET A 1 -44.92 53.49 16.66
N ALA A 2 -44.28 52.35 16.95
CA ALA A 2 -44.85 51.03 17.26
C ALA A 2 -45.62 50.19 16.19
N ARG A 3 -44.84 49.34 15.51
CA ARG A 3 -44.95 47.91 15.12
C ARG A 3 -46.30 47.18 14.85
N PRO A 4 -46.31 46.22 13.89
CA PRO A 4 -47.46 45.37 13.53
C PRO A 4 -47.52 44.05 14.33
N ARG A 5 -48.70 43.40 14.35
CA ARG A 5 -48.89 42.02 14.84
C ARG A 5 -49.01 41.02 13.68
N TYR A 6 -48.11 40.05 13.70
CA TYR A 6 -48.15 38.78 12.97
C TYR A 6 -49.10 37.79 13.67
N GLN A 7 -49.83 36.99 12.89
CA GLN A 7 -50.22 35.63 13.28
C GLN A 7 -49.94 34.68 12.11
N ALA A 8 -49.28 33.59 12.44
CA ALA A 8 -48.94 32.47 11.56
C ALA A 8 -49.86 31.28 11.87
N HIS A 9 -50.12 30.41 10.88
CA HIS A 9 -49.98 28.95 11.02
C HIS A 9 -50.15 28.19 9.69
N ARG A 10 -49.02 27.60 9.25
CA ARG A 10 -48.72 26.36 8.50
C ARG A 10 -49.78 25.65 7.62
N PRO A 11 -49.41 25.25 6.38
CA PRO A 11 -49.95 24.05 5.74
C PRO A 11 -49.09 22.80 6.04
N ARG A 12 -49.75 21.66 6.24
CA ARG A 12 -49.17 20.32 6.13
C ARG A 12 -49.38 19.83 4.70
N SER A 13 -48.31 19.48 4.00
CA SER A 13 -48.37 18.56 2.86
C SER A 13 -47.22 17.58 2.95
N ARG A 14 -47.57 16.32 3.24
CA ARG A 14 -46.73 15.14 3.01
C ARG A 14 -46.54 15.00 1.51
N VAL A 15 -45.29 14.93 1.06
CA VAL A 15 -44.93 14.39 -0.26
C VAL A 15 -44.09 13.15 -0.01
N GLY A 16 -44.45 12.07 -0.69
CA GLY A 16 -43.88 10.73 -0.54
C GLY A 16 -42.42 10.69 -0.95
N MET A 17 -41.66 9.89 -0.20
CA MET A 17 -40.34 9.42 -0.60
C MET A 17 -40.52 8.35 -1.67
N ASP A 18 -40.24 8.71 -2.93
CA ASP A 18 -39.95 7.73 -3.96
C ASP A 18 -38.53 7.18 -3.75
N LYS A 19 -38.47 5.86 -3.66
CA LYS A 19 -37.25 5.06 -3.59
C LYS A 19 -36.55 5.11 -4.94
N PHE A 20 -35.54 5.97 -5.09
CA PHE A 20 -34.58 5.86 -6.18
C PHE A 20 -33.59 4.73 -5.86
N GLY A 21 -33.79 3.58 -6.50
CA GLY A 21 -32.80 2.52 -6.56
C GLY A 21 -31.68 2.89 -7.52
N LEU A 22 -30.65 3.59 -7.05
CA LEU A 22 -29.38 3.64 -7.74
C LEU A 22 -28.66 2.29 -7.56
N LYS A 23 -28.73 1.45 -8.59
CA LYS A 23 -27.70 0.42 -8.81
C LYS A 23 -26.43 1.15 -9.23
N SER A 24 -25.56 1.47 -8.28
CA SER A 24 -24.19 1.91 -8.55
C SER A 24 -23.46 0.80 -9.30
N ARG A 25 -23.23 1.02 -10.60
CA ARG A 25 -22.22 0.26 -11.33
C ARG A 25 -20.87 0.80 -10.86
N LEU A 26 -20.16 -0.01 -10.07
CA LEU A 26 -18.75 0.22 -9.75
C LEU A 26 -17.96 0.46 -11.05
N PRO A 27 -17.05 1.44 -11.11
CA PRO A 27 -16.17 1.60 -12.26
C PRO A 27 -15.23 0.39 -12.32
N ARG A 28 -15.34 -0.38 -13.40
CA ARG A 28 -14.30 -1.34 -13.79
C ARG A 28 -13.11 -0.53 -14.29
N TRP A 29 -12.05 -0.42 -13.51
CA TRP A 29 -10.78 0.07 -14.02
C TRP A 29 -10.19 -0.91 -15.03
N ALA A 30 -9.51 -0.31 -16.01
CA ALA A 30 -9.21 -0.82 -17.33
C ALA A 30 -8.41 -2.14 -17.36
N TRP A 31 -9.03 -3.18 -17.95
CA TRP A 31 -8.31 -4.17 -18.74
C TRP A 31 -8.92 -4.18 -20.14
N GLN A 32 -8.27 -3.50 -21.09
CA GLN A 32 -8.43 -3.76 -22.52
C GLN A 32 -7.07 -3.73 -23.21
N SER A 33 -6.66 -4.94 -23.60
CA SER A 33 -5.73 -5.40 -24.64
C SER A 33 -4.60 -4.48 -25.14
N ILE A 34 -3.38 -5.01 -25.11
CA ILE A 34 -2.48 -4.98 -26.28
C ILE A 34 -1.90 -6.38 -26.52
N SER A 35 -1.92 -6.76 -27.80
CA SER A 35 -1.57 -8.03 -28.42
C SER A 35 -0.08 -8.35 -28.47
N ARG A 36 0.22 -9.66 -28.35
CA ARG A 36 1.40 -10.42 -28.83
C ARG A 36 2.63 -9.62 -29.29
N TRP A 37 3.70 -9.70 -28.50
CA TRP A 37 5.07 -9.55 -28.99
C TRP A 37 5.97 -10.57 -28.29
N SER A 38 6.82 -11.28 -29.05
CA SER A 38 7.65 -12.40 -28.57
C SER A 38 9.13 -11.98 -28.59
N PRO A 39 9.89 -12.04 -27.49
CA PRO A 39 11.31 -11.70 -27.53
C PRO A 39 12.20 -12.89 -27.92
N ARG A 40 13.15 -12.62 -28.81
CA ARG A 40 14.29 -13.50 -29.14
C ARG A 40 15.23 -13.61 -27.93
N LYS A 41 15.63 -14.85 -27.60
CA LYS A 41 16.66 -15.15 -26.60
C LYS A 41 18.04 -14.66 -27.06
N ARG A 42 18.75 -13.91 -26.22
CA ARG A 42 20.22 -13.80 -26.27
C ARG A 42 20.79 -14.08 -24.88
N SER A 43 21.70 -15.04 -24.82
CA SER A 43 22.46 -15.46 -23.64
C SER A 43 23.71 -14.61 -23.46
N GLY A 44 23.91 -14.04 -22.27
CA GLY A 44 25.15 -13.35 -21.90
C GLY A 44 25.48 -13.59 -20.42
N LYS A 45 26.69 -14.06 -20.16
CA LYS A 45 27.24 -14.43 -18.83
C LYS A 45 27.36 -13.21 -17.91
N ARG A 46 26.89 -13.32 -16.66
CA ARG A 46 27.09 -12.33 -15.58
C ARG A 46 28.36 -12.65 -14.77
N ARG A 47 29.18 -11.62 -14.54
CA ARG A 47 30.18 -11.55 -13.46
C ARG A 47 29.54 -10.84 -12.27
N THR A 48 29.74 -11.36 -11.07
CA THR A 48 29.21 -10.80 -9.81
C THR A 48 30.28 -9.96 -9.10
N ASN A 49 29.99 -8.68 -8.86
CA ASN A 49 30.64 -7.88 -7.83
C ASN A 49 29.61 -7.66 -6.71
N LEU A 50 29.97 -8.07 -5.49
CA LEU A 50 29.15 -7.94 -4.29
C LEU A 50 29.46 -6.60 -3.60
N ARG A 51 28.54 -5.63 -3.71
CA ARG A 51 28.29 -4.63 -2.65
C ARG A 51 26.92 -4.94 -2.07
N ALA A 52 26.83 -5.10 -0.76
CA ALA A 52 25.60 -5.42 -0.06
C ALA A 52 24.75 -4.15 0.11
N GLY A 53 24.04 -3.77 -0.96
CA GLY A 53 22.80 -2.99 -0.86
C GLY A 53 21.63 -3.97 -0.84
N PHE A 54 20.65 -3.77 0.05
CA PHE A 54 19.41 -4.54 0.02
C PHE A 54 18.60 -4.10 -1.21
N PRO A 55 18.11 -5.01 -2.07
CA PRO A 55 17.36 -4.60 -3.25
C PRO A 55 15.98 -4.04 -2.85
N SER A 56 15.71 -2.78 -3.22
CA SER A 56 14.41 -2.07 -3.12
C SER A 56 13.50 -2.33 -4.33
N HIS A 57 13.58 -3.52 -4.89
CA HIS A 57 12.96 -3.86 -6.17
C HIS A 57 12.13 -5.14 -6.06
N TRP A 58 10.89 -5.07 -6.54
CA TRP A 58 10.01 -6.21 -6.66
C TRP A 58 9.76 -6.54 -8.13
N THR A 59 10.09 -7.76 -8.53
CA THR A 59 9.62 -8.37 -9.78
C THR A 59 8.99 -9.70 -9.43
N SER A 60 7.67 -9.82 -9.63
CA SER A 60 7.04 -11.14 -9.66
C SER A 60 7.59 -11.91 -10.87
N GLU A 61 8.20 -13.07 -10.62
CA GLU A 61 8.56 -14.02 -11.68
C GLU A 61 7.35 -14.83 -12.15
N ASP A 62 6.24 -14.84 -11.39
CA ASP A 62 5.02 -15.56 -11.76
C ASP A 62 4.01 -14.60 -12.43
N PRO A 63 3.83 -14.67 -13.76
CA PRO A 63 2.93 -13.79 -14.50
C PRO A 63 1.44 -14.04 -14.20
N THR A 64 1.11 -15.03 -13.37
CA THR A 64 -0.28 -15.33 -12.99
C THR A 64 -0.72 -14.64 -11.69
N ASP A 65 0.23 -14.17 -10.87
CA ASP A 65 -0.02 -13.50 -9.59
C ASP A 65 0.23 -11.98 -9.72
N LYS A 66 -0.43 -11.36 -10.71
CA LYS A 66 -0.30 -9.93 -11.06
C LYS A 66 -1.18 -9.01 -10.23
N ASP A 67 -1.71 -9.48 -9.11
CA ASP A 67 -2.49 -8.65 -8.21
C ASP A 67 -1.53 -7.70 -7.48
N GLY A 68 -1.25 -6.57 -8.13
CA GLY A 68 -0.36 -5.53 -7.64
C GLY A 68 -0.89 -4.84 -6.38
N LEU A 69 -0.41 -3.62 -6.11
CA LEU A 69 -0.99 -2.81 -5.05
C LEU A 69 -2.30 -2.17 -5.52
N LYS A 70 -3.35 -2.24 -4.69
CA LYS A 70 -4.61 -1.52 -4.92
C LYS A 70 -4.47 -0.05 -4.55
N CYS A 71 -3.86 0.21 -3.40
CA CYS A 71 -3.63 1.57 -2.91
C CYS A 71 -2.38 1.62 -2.04
N LEU A 72 -1.66 2.73 -2.12
CA LEU A 72 -0.56 3.08 -1.24
C LEU A 72 -0.70 4.54 -0.87
N ALA A 73 -0.57 4.86 0.41
CA ALA A 73 -0.49 6.24 0.88
C ALA A 73 0.58 6.39 1.95
N PHE A 74 1.39 7.44 1.82
CA PHE A 74 2.31 7.89 2.86
C PHE A 74 1.62 8.91 3.73
N GLY A 75 1.66 8.70 5.05
CA GLY A 75 1.05 9.59 6.03
C GLY A 75 2.10 10.36 6.86
N PRO A 76 1.63 11.14 7.85
CA PRO A 76 2.47 11.97 8.70
C PRO A 76 3.42 11.12 9.58
N ASN A 77 4.53 11.70 10.03
CA ASN A 77 5.44 11.06 11.00
C ASN A 77 5.96 9.68 10.57
N GLY A 78 6.20 9.48 9.27
CA GLY A 78 6.65 8.19 8.75
C GLY A 78 5.57 7.10 8.71
N SER A 79 4.30 7.46 8.94
CA SER A 79 3.18 6.56 8.75
C SER A 79 2.98 6.24 7.27
N TYR A 80 2.36 5.10 7.02
CA TYR A 80 1.98 4.66 5.70
C TYR A 80 0.89 3.61 5.84
N MET A 81 0.15 3.37 4.78
CA MET A 81 -0.72 2.22 4.65
C MET A 81 -0.62 1.69 3.23
N VAL A 82 -0.50 0.38 3.14
CA VAL A 82 -0.45 -0.36 1.89
C VAL A 82 -1.64 -1.28 1.86
N VAL A 83 -2.44 -1.13 0.80
CA VAL A 83 -3.60 -1.95 0.52
C VAL A 83 -3.26 -2.82 -0.68
N PRO A 84 -3.00 -4.12 -0.46
CA PRO A 84 -2.74 -5.06 -1.55
C PRO A 84 -4.02 -5.29 -2.37
N CYS A 85 -3.88 -5.64 -3.67
CA CYS A 85 -5.03 -5.97 -4.52
C CYS A 85 -5.64 -7.32 -4.14
N SER A 86 -4.81 -8.27 -3.72
CA SER A 86 -5.28 -9.58 -3.27
C SER A 86 -6.04 -9.47 -1.96
N SER A 87 -7.29 -9.97 -1.97
CA SER A 87 -8.10 -10.16 -0.76
C SER A 87 -7.45 -11.09 0.28
N VAL A 88 -6.42 -11.86 -0.11
CA VAL A 88 -5.67 -12.76 0.77
C VAL A 88 -4.71 -11.98 1.64
N LEU A 89 -4.14 -10.89 1.13
CA LEU A 89 -3.18 -10.07 1.85
C LEU A 89 -3.90 -9.06 2.75
N CYS A 90 -3.60 -9.10 4.05
CA CYS A 90 -4.06 -8.04 4.95
C CYS A 90 -3.37 -6.70 4.60
N PRO A 91 -4.09 -5.57 4.68
CA PRO A 91 -3.44 -4.26 4.67
C PRO A 91 -2.38 -4.19 5.74
N PHE A 92 -1.30 -3.47 5.47
CA PHE A 92 -0.26 -3.22 6.46
C PHE A 92 0.05 -1.75 6.56
N TRP A 93 0.31 -1.33 7.79
CA TRP A 93 0.42 0.06 8.11
C TRP A 93 1.40 0.32 9.23
N LYS A 94 1.73 1.61 9.38
CA LYS A 94 2.45 2.14 10.52
C LYS A 94 1.79 3.44 10.93
N GLY A 95 1.66 3.68 12.24
CA GLY A 95 1.14 4.92 12.82
C GLY A 95 -0.33 4.86 13.22
N GLU A 96 -0.68 5.71 14.20
CA GLU A 96 -1.97 5.76 14.88
C GLU A 96 -3.16 5.93 13.92
N ALA A 97 -3.00 6.80 12.91
CA ALA A 97 -4.05 7.05 11.93
C ALA A 97 -4.46 5.77 11.19
N ALA A 98 -3.48 4.97 10.77
CA ALA A 98 -3.77 3.76 10.01
C ALA A 98 -4.26 2.60 10.89
N GLU A 99 -3.86 2.57 12.17
CA GLU A 99 -4.38 1.62 13.16
C GLU A 99 -5.89 1.80 13.38
N LYS A 100 -6.34 3.06 13.46
CA LYS A 100 -7.75 3.39 13.56
C LYS A 100 -8.56 2.76 12.42
N PHE A 101 -8.11 2.86 11.18
CA PHE A 101 -8.86 2.34 10.02
C PHE A 101 -8.95 0.81 10.01
N CYS A 102 -7.88 0.14 10.44
CA CYS A 102 -7.84 -1.32 10.44
C CYS A 102 -8.67 -1.94 11.56
N SER A 103 -8.93 -1.18 12.64
CA SER A 103 -9.85 -1.60 13.71
C SER A 103 -11.31 -1.70 13.26
N ASN A 104 -11.70 -0.99 12.20
CA ASN A 104 -13.09 -0.91 11.72
C ASN A 104 -13.57 -2.20 11.00
N LYS A 105 -12.69 -3.20 10.80
CA LYS A 105 -12.95 -4.48 10.10
C LYS A 105 -13.53 -4.34 8.68
N LYS A 106 -13.62 -3.12 8.14
CA LYS A 106 -14.01 -2.85 6.76
C LYS A 106 -12.80 -2.97 5.86
N GLN A 107 -12.99 -3.56 4.68
CA GLN A 107 -11.96 -3.62 3.66
C GLN A 107 -11.79 -2.22 3.05
N VAL A 108 -10.56 -1.72 3.07
CA VAL A 108 -10.19 -0.42 2.49
C VAL A 108 -9.95 -0.62 1.00
N ASP A 109 -10.55 0.24 0.18
CA ASP A 109 -10.39 0.26 -1.28
C ASP A 109 -9.43 1.35 -1.73
N TYR A 110 -9.50 2.51 -1.08
CA TYR A 110 -8.65 3.65 -1.38
C TYR A 110 -8.36 4.43 -0.10
N LEU A 111 -7.15 4.98 -0.02
CA LEU A 111 -6.71 5.83 1.07
C LEU A 111 -5.84 6.93 0.51
N ALA A 112 -6.02 8.15 1.01
CA ALA A 112 -5.08 9.23 0.79
C ALA A 112 -4.91 10.02 2.09
N PHE A 113 -3.66 10.38 2.39
CA PHE A 113 -3.31 11.29 3.48
C PHE A 113 -3.02 12.67 2.91
N CYS A 114 -3.47 13.69 3.63
CA CYS A 114 -3.16 15.08 3.37
C CYS A 114 -2.39 15.62 4.57
N GLY A 115 -1.57 16.67 4.36
CA GLY A 115 -0.88 17.37 5.44
C GLY A 115 -1.80 17.66 6.63
N LEU A 116 -1.24 17.77 7.85
CA LEU A 116 -1.98 18.10 9.08
C LEU A 116 -2.98 17.03 9.55
N ASP A 117 -2.61 15.74 9.50
CA ASP A 117 -3.42 14.59 9.94
C ASP A 117 -4.80 14.49 9.27
N GLN A 118 -4.92 15.03 8.05
CA GLN A 118 -6.11 14.92 7.23
C GLN A 118 -6.05 13.62 6.41
N HIS A 119 -7.22 13.03 6.15
CA HIS A 119 -7.29 11.78 5.41
C HIS A 119 -8.63 11.59 4.71
N TYR A 120 -8.61 10.73 3.71
CA TYR A 120 -9.78 10.20 3.02
C TYR A 120 -9.63 8.69 2.88
N VAL A 121 -10.61 7.93 3.35
CA VAL A 121 -10.70 6.47 3.21
C VAL A 121 -11.98 6.14 2.45
N LEU A 122 -11.85 5.34 1.39
CA LEU A 122 -12.98 4.70 0.71
C LEU A 122 -12.94 3.21 1.04
N TYR A 123 -14.05 2.66 1.50
CA TYR A 123 -14.20 1.23 1.80
C TYR A 123 -14.85 0.48 0.63
N SER A 124 -14.66 -0.84 0.58
CA SER A 124 -15.24 -1.69 -0.48
C SER A 124 -16.78 -1.72 -0.50
N ASP A 125 -17.42 -1.35 0.61
CA ASP A 125 -18.88 -1.20 0.69
C ASP A 125 -19.39 0.14 0.10
N GLY A 126 -18.48 0.98 -0.40
CA GLY A 126 -18.77 2.31 -0.95
C GLY A 126 -18.93 3.39 0.11
N SER A 127 -18.87 3.06 1.40
CA SER A 127 -18.81 4.06 2.46
C SER A 127 -17.45 4.74 2.49
N CYS A 128 -17.39 5.96 3.01
CA CYS A 128 -16.14 6.69 3.20
C CYS A 128 -16.01 7.23 4.63
N GLU A 129 -14.76 7.35 5.09
CA GLU A 129 -14.39 8.04 6.33
C GLU A 129 -13.39 9.13 5.97
N HIS A 130 -13.55 10.34 6.52
CA HIS A 130 -12.66 11.44 6.19
C HIS A 130 -12.50 12.47 7.31
N LYS A 131 -11.33 13.09 7.34
CA LYS A 131 -11.02 14.30 8.13
C LYS A 131 -10.46 15.33 7.17
N LEU A 132 -11.34 16.14 6.58
CA LEU A 132 -11.04 17.08 5.49
C LEU A 132 -11.69 18.45 5.73
N PRO A 133 -11.24 19.52 5.04
CA PRO A 133 -11.89 20.82 5.09
C PRO A 133 -13.33 20.77 4.58
N SER A 134 -14.26 21.53 5.20
CA SER A 134 -15.71 21.46 4.91
C SER A 134 -16.05 21.65 3.43
N LYS A 135 -15.35 22.54 2.72
CA LYS A 135 -15.56 22.77 1.29
C LYS A 135 -15.24 21.54 0.43
N LEU A 136 -14.22 20.78 0.81
CA LEU A 136 -13.88 19.53 0.12
C LEU A 136 -14.90 18.44 0.47
N VAL A 137 -15.35 18.37 1.73
CA VAL A 137 -16.42 17.42 2.14
C VAL A 137 -17.69 17.63 1.31
N GLU A 138 -18.17 18.88 1.18
CA GLU A 138 -19.34 19.22 0.38
C GLU A 138 -19.19 18.76 -1.09
N LEU A 139 -17.99 18.94 -1.66
CA LEU A 139 -17.67 18.50 -3.02
C LEU A 139 -17.73 16.97 -3.15
N ILE A 140 -17.15 16.24 -2.19
CA ILE A 140 -17.14 14.78 -2.16
C ILE A 140 -18.56 14.23 -2.02
N GLU A 141 -19.36 14.81 -1.13
CA GLU A 141 -20.75 14.39 -0.90
C GLU A 141 -21.64 14.66 -2.13
N THR A 142 -21.38 15.75 -2.84
CA THR A 142 -22.17 16.16 -4.01
C THR A 142 -21.82 15.38 -5.28
N GLU A 143 -20.52 15.22 -5.56
CA GLU A 143 -20.05 14.65 -6.85
C GLU A 143 -19.57 13.19 -6.74
N GLY A 144 -19.34 12.70 -5.52
CA GLY A 144 -18.60 11.46 -5.30
C GLY A 144 -17.12 11.59 -5.70
N VAL A 145 -16.30 10.61 -5.35
CA VAL A 145 -14.87 10.58 -5.68
C VAL A 145 -14.48 9.22 -6.23
N SER A 146 -13.78 9.23 -7.37
CA SER A 146 -13.11 8.08 -7.97
C SER A 146 -11.73 7.86 -7.30
N TRP A 147 -10.93 8.93 -7.22
CA TRP A 147 -9.65 8.97 -6.52
C TRP A 147 -9.28 10.42 -6.14
N ILE A 148 -8.37 10.58 -5.19
CA ILE A 148 -7.92 11.89 -4.71
C ILE A 148 -6.44 11.86 -4.30
N SER A 149 -5.63 12.76 -4.88
CA SER A 149 -4.25 12.98 -4.45
C SER A 149 -4.12 14.31 -3.71
N PHE A 150 -3.41 14.27 -2.58
CA PHE A 150 -3.16 15.43 -1.72
C PHE A 150 -1.68 15.82 -1.74
N GLY A 151 -1.43 17.12 -1.77
CA GLY A 151 -0.13 17.71 -1.41
C GLY A 151 -0.16 18.22 0.03
N SER A 152 0.74 19.14 0.37
CA SER A 152 0.76 19.75 1.71
C SER A 152 -0.50 20.58 2.03
N ASP A 153 -0.97 21.37 1.06
CA ASP A 153 -2.13 22.26 1.16
C ASP A 153 -2.98 22.29 -0.14
N SER A 154 -2.70 21.35 -1.03
CA SER A 154 -3.29 21.23 -2.35
C SER A 154 -3.96 19.87 -2.52
N TYR A 155 -4.93 19.79 -3.43
CA TYR A 155 -5.52 18.52 -3.82
C TYR A 155 -5.89 18.52 -5.29
N ILE A 156 -5.95 17.33 -5.84
CA ILE A 156 -6.58 17.02 -7.11
C ILE A 156 -7.39 15.74 -6.95
N LEU A 157 -8.62 15.75 -7.44
CA LEU A 157 -9.51 14.58 -7.42
C LEU A 157 -10.20 14.42 -8.76
N GLU A 158 -10.59 13.19 -9.03
CA GLU A 158 -11.52 12.85 -10.09
C GLU A 158 -12.87 12.49 -9.44
N SER A 159 -13.94 13.16 -9.87
CA SER A 159 -15.28 12.87 -9.39
C SER A 159 -15.78 11.51 -9.90
N ALA A 160 -16.89 10.99 -9.35
CA ALA A 160 -17.49 9.76 -9.87
C ALA A 160 -17.96 9.89 -11.34
N ALA A 161 -18.14 11.12 -11.83
CA ALA A 161 -18.49 11.43 -13.22
C ALA A 161 -17.27 11.53 -14.16
N GLY A 162 -16.04 11.40 -13.63
CA GLY A 162 -14.80 11.55 -14.39
C GLY A 162 -14.37 13.00 -14.61
N GLU A 163 -14.92 13.95 -13.84
CA GLU A 163 -14.50 15.36 -13.90
C GLU A 163 -13.33 15.61 -12.94
N LEU A 164 -12.30 16.31 -13.41
CA LEU A 164 -11.18 16.71 -12.56
C LEU A 164 -11.52 17.99 -11.78
N ARG A 165 -11.30 17.95 -10.48
CA ARG A 165 -11.37 19.11 -9.57
C ARG A 165 -10.03 19.26 -8.87
N TRP A 166 -9.57 20.50 -8.69
CA TRP A 166 -8.32 20.76 -7.97
C TRP A 166 -8.39 22.08 -7.20
N ASN A 167 -7.53 22.19 -6.19
CA ASN A 167 -7.35 23.40 -5.40
C ASN A 167 -5.89 23.57 -5.02
N ASN A 168 -5.38 24.80 -5.17
CA ASN A 168 -4.00 25.19 -4.81
C ASN A 168 -2.88 24.33 -5.44
N ILE A 169 -3.12 23.66 -6.57
CA ILE A 169 -2.06 22.92 -7.25
C ILE A 169 -1.03 23.87 -7.89
N PRO A 170 0.22 23.42 -8.12
CA PRO A 170 1.24 24.24 -8.76
C PRO A 170 0.79 24.78 -10.13
N LYS A 171 1.03 26.07 -10.40
CA LYS A 171 0.50 26.75 -11.60
C LYS A 171 0.89 26.06 -12.91
N ARG A 172 2.10 25.49 -12.97
CA ARG A 172 2.59 24.75 -14.15
C ARG A 172 1.79 23.48 -14.40
N LEU A 173 1.38 22.78 -13.34
CA LEU A 173 0.52 21.60 -13.44
C LEU A 173 -0.89 22.00 -13.85
N GLU A 174 -1.45 23.07 -13.28
CA GLU A 174 -2.77 23.58 -13.65
C GLU A 174 -2.89 23.88 -15.15
N VAL A 175 -1.94 24.65 -15.71
CA VAL A 175 -1.93 24.95 -17.14
C VAL A 175 -1.89 23.65 -17.97
N LYS A 176 -1.07 22.67 -17.54
CA LYS A 176 -0.97 21.38 -18.23
C LYS A 176 -2.28 20.58 -18.21
N LEU A 177 -2.99 20.58 -17.08
CA LEU A 177 -4.28 19.90 -16.93
C LEU A 177 -5.40 20.58 -17.73
N GLN A 178 -5.33 21.90 -17.92
CA GLN A 178 -6.25 22.61 -18.81
C GLN A 178 -6.03 22.26 -20.28
N GLU A 179 -4.77 22.06 -20.69
CA GLU A 179 -4.40 21.64 -22.05
C GLU A 179 -4.75 20.18 -22.35
N ARG A 180 -4.78 19.32 -21.33
CA ARG A 180 -4.81 17.86 -21.51
C ARG A 180 -5.83 17.18 -20.61
N ARG A 181 -6.68 16.34 -21.22
CA ARG A 181 -7.70 15.56 -20.50
C ARG A 181 -7.37 14.09 -20.32
N ASP A 182 -6.24 13.62 -20.82
CA ASP A 182 -5.85 12.21 -20.78
C ASP A 182 -4.92 11.87 -19.61
N LEU A 183 -5.20 12.46 -18.43
CA LEU A 183 -4.50 12.17 -17.19
C LEU A 183 -4.76 10.71 -16.78
N VAL A 184 -3.69 9.97 -16.46
CA VAL A 184 -3.77 8.58 -15.99
C VAL A 184 -3.56 8.51 -14.48
N SER A 185 -2.53 9.19 -14.00
CA SER A 185 -2.19 9.23 -12.58
C SER A 185 -1.54 10.56 -12.26
N VAL A 186 -1.79 11.06 -11.06
CA VAL A 186 -1.09 12.22 -10.52
C VAL A 186 -0.80 11.98 -9.05
N SER A 187 0.40 12.37 -8.62
CA SER A 187 0.75 12.42 -7.23
C SER A 187 1.30 13.80 -6.91
N LEU A 188 0.68 14.44 -5.93
CA LEU A 188 1.20 15.63 -5.28
C LEU A 188 2.11 15.19 -4.12
N GLY A 189 3.21 15.92 -3.93
CA GLY A 189 4.16 15.71 -2.83
C GLY A 189 4.14 16.89 -1.86
N ARG A 190 5.24 17.08 -1.12
CA ARG A 190 5.40 18.29 -0.31
C ARG A 190 5.51 19.54 -1.17
N GLU A 191 5.03 20.66 -0.65
CA GLU A 191 5.16 21.97 -1.30
C GLU A 191 4.59 21.96 -2.74
N ASN A 192 5.41 22.33 -3.73
CA ASN A 192 5.04 22.38 -5.14
C ASN A 192 5.47 21.14 -5.93
N THR A 193 5.83 20.05 -5.24
CA THR A 193 6.30 18.84 -5.88
C THR A 193 5.14 18.04 -6.46
N TYR A 194 5.30 17.54 -7.69
CA TYR A 194 4.31 16.67 -8.32
C TYR A 194 4.91 15.74 -9.36
N CYS A 195 4.20 14.66 -9.63
CA CYS A 195 4.44 13.78 -10.77
C CYS A 195 3.10 13.42 -11.43
N ALA A 196 2.96 13.67 -12.72
CA ALA A 196 1.76 13.45 -13.51
C ALA A 196 2.07 12.56 -14.71
N ILE A 197 1.30 11.48 -14.85
CA ILE A 197 1.38 10.51 -15.94
C ILE A 197 0.16 10.73 -16.82
N PHE A 198 0.39 10.98 -18.11
CA PHE A 198 -0.66 11.10 -19.12
C PHE A 198 -0.64 9.89 -20.06
N LYS A 199 -1.79 9.55 -20.63
CA LYS A 199 -1.93 8.38 -21.53
C LYS A 199 -1.03 8.50 -22.76
N SER A 200 -0.87 9.72 -23.25
CA SER A 200 0.04 10.02 -24.35
C SER A 200 1.19 10.93 -23.89
N GLY A 201 2.42 10.67 -24.31
CA GLY A 201 3.55 11.56 -24.04
C GLY A 201 4.32 11.31 -22.73
N PRO A 202 5.25 12.23 -22.39
CA PRO A 202 6.17 12.01 -21.29
C PRO A 202 5.53 12.22 -19.92
N VAL A 203 6.10 11.58 -18.90
CA VAL A 203 5.81 11.89 -17.50
C VAL A 203 6.22 13.34 -17.23
N TRP A 204 5.34 14.07 -16.55
CA TRP A 204 5.54 15.45 -16.17
C TRP A 204 5.79 15.55 -14.68
N SER A 205 6.96 16.00 -14.28
CA SER A 205 7.34 16.13 -12.88
C SER A 205 7.96 17.50 -12.58
N HIS A 206 7.88 17.90 -11.32
CA HIS A 206 8.58 19.07 -10.80
C HIS A 206 8.93 18.84 -9.33
N GLY A 207 10.16 19.19 -8.93
CA GLY A 207 10.61 19.12 -7.54
C GLY A 207 10.60 17.71 -6.93
N VAL A 208 10.54 16.65 -7.75
CA VAL A 208 10.54 15.27 -7.26
C VAL A 208 11.94 14.89 -6.72
N PRO A 209 12.03 13.88 -5.82
CA PRO A 209 13.31 13.39 -5.31
C PRO A 209 14.31 13.08 -6.43
N GLU A 210 15.59 13.39 -6.23
CA GLU A 210 16.65 13.25 -7.25
C GLU A 210 16.73 11.84 -7.84
N LEU A 211 16.55 10.82 -7.00
CA LEU A 211 16.52 9.43 -7.42
C LEU A 211 15.35 9.15 -8.37
N LEU A 212 14.15 9.63 -8.04
CA LEU A 212 12.98 9.50 -8.90
C LEU A 212 13.17 10.28 -10.20
N ASP A 213 13.66 11.52 -10.15
CA ASP A 213 13.96 12.33 -11.34
C ASP A 213 14.94 11.61 -12.29
N THR A 214 15.99 11.00 -11.72
CA THR A 214 16.94 10.19 -12.47
C THR A 214 16.23 9.02 -13.16
N MET A 215 15.41 8.24 -12.43
CA MET A 215 14.66 7.11 -13.00
C MET A 215 13.69 7.55 -14.11
N LEU A 216 13.01 8.68 -13.92
CA LEU A 216 12.08 9.24 -14.92
C LEU A 216 12.82 9.61 -16.22
N LYS A 217 14.04 10.15 -16.12
CA LYS A 217 14.88 10.57 -17.25
C LYS A 217 15.60 9.41 -17.92
N THR A 218 16.27 8.55 -17.15
CA THR A 218 17.10 7.46 -17.68
C THR A 218 16.28 6.24 -18.07
N ARG A 219 15.04 6.12 -17.58
CA ARG A 219 14.20 4.93 -17.75
C ARG A 219 14.90 3.67 -17.23
N THR A 220 15.66 3.79 -16.14
CA THR A 220 16.38 2.67 -15.53
C THR A 220 16.26 2.68 -14.02
N VAL A 221 16.18 1.48 -13.43
CA VAL A 221 16.23 1.30 -11.98
C VAL A 221 17.70 1.24 -11.52
N PRO A 222 18.12 2.03 -10.51
CA PRO A 222 19.52 2.13 -10.09
C PRO A 222 20.19 0.80 -9.72
N ASP A 223 19.52 -0.04 -8.92
CA ASP A 223 20.14 -1.24 -8.33
C ASP A 223 20.09 -2.47 -9.23
N THR A 224 19.04 -2.59 -10.03
CA THR A 224 18.82 -3.78 -10.88
C THR A 224 19.19 -3.54 -12.33
N HIS A 225 19.38 -2.27 -12.71
CA HIS A 225 19.47 -1.81 -14.10
C HIS A 225 18.29 -2.28 -14.96
N ALA A 226 17.13 -2.55 -14.34
CA ALA A 226 15.92 -2.88 -15.07
C ALA A 226 15.46 -1.67 -15.89
N SER A 227 15.09 -1.89 -17.15
CA SER A 227 14.55 -0.85 -18.03
C SER A 227 13.08 -0.56 -17.68
N ILE A 228 12.69 0.71 -17.75
CA ILE A 228 11.33 1.17 -17.48
C ILE A 228 10.67 1.55 -18.82
N GLU A 229 9.83 0.66 -19.32
CA GLU A 229 9.08 0.84 -20.57
C GLU A 229 7.82 1.68 -20.33
N THR A 230 7.07 1.34 -19.28
CA THR A 230 5.85 2.06 -18.89
C THR A 230 5.95 2.59 -17.47
N PHE A 231 5.34 3.75 -17.23
CA PHE A 231 5.09 4.24 -15.89
C PHE A 231 3.60 4.06 -15.62
N ASP A 232 3.26 3.32 -14.58
CA ASP A 232 1.88 2.93 -14.32
C ASP A 232 1.29 3.78 -13.20
N ALA A 233 2.05 3.97 -12.12
CA ALA A 233 1.67 4.81 -10.98
C ALA A 233 2.90 5.39 -10.27
N VAL A 234 2.74 6.59 -9.70
CA VAL A 234 3.70 7.20 -8.78
C VAL A 234 2.93 7.64 -7.54
N CYS A 235 3.50 7.39 -6.36
CA CYS A 235 3.01 7.92 -5.09
C CYS A 235 4.15 8.66 -4.40
N LEU A 236 3.95 9.94 -4.14
CA LEU A 236 4.87 10.82 -3.43
C LEU A 236 4.38 11.00 -2.01
N SER A 237 5.31 11.09 -1.07
CA SER A 237 5.00 11.52 0.28
C SER A 237 4.74 13.03 0.30
N SER A 238 3.67 13.46 0.96
CA SER A 238 3.39 14.88 1.21
C SER A 238 4.23 15.47 2.36
N TYR A 239 5.09 14.65 2.99
CA TYR A 239 5.83 15.00 4.20
C TYR A 239 7.36 14.98 4.01
N ASP A 240 7.87 14.18 3.09
CA ASP A 240 9.31 13.97 2.88
C ASP A 240 9.60 13.45 1.47
N ASP A 241 10.85 13.08 1.20
CA ASP A 241 11.32 12.67 -0.14
C ASP A 241 11.04 11.19 -0.46
N ARG A 242 10.21 10.51 0.35
CA ARG A 242 9.84 9.12 0.07
C ARG A 242 8.90 9.04 -1.13
N PHE A 243 9.09 8.00 -1.92
CA PHE A 243 8.22 7.73 -3.05
C PHE A 243 8.09 6.24 -3.34
N TYR A 244 7.05 5.92 -4.10
CA TYR A 244 6.81 4.62 -4.71
C TYR A 244 6.54 4.82 -6.20
N LEU A 245 7.08 3.92 -7.01
CA LEU A 245 6.93 3.89 -8.44
C LEU A 245 6.53 2.49 -8.90
N GLN A 246 5.42 2.39 -9.63
CA GLN A 246 5.00 1.20 -10.34
C GLN A 246 5.26 1.35 -11.83
N TYR A 247 5.79 0.30 -12.46
CA TYR A 247 6.22 0.30 -13.85
C TYR A 247 6.08 -1.09 -14.50
N ASN A 248 6.13 -1.14 -15.83
CA ASN A 248 6.10 -2.36 -16.64
C ASN A 248 4.95 -3.34 -16.32
N GLY A 249 3.78 -2.84 -15.93
CA GLY A 249 2.61 -3.66 -15.66
C GLY A 249 2.68 -4.47 -14.36
N GLY A 250 3.38 -3.94 -13.35
CA GLY A 250 3.35 -4.48 -11.99
C GLY A 250 4.69 -4.50 -11.26
N ALA A 251 5.81 -4.28 -11.94
CA ALA A 251 7.09 -4.09 -11.26
C ALA A 251 7.05 -2.82 -10.40
N ALA A 252 7.79 -2.84 -9.29
CA ALA A 252 7.77 -1.73 -8.35
C ALA A 252 9.17 -1.38 -7.84
N TYR A 253 9.36 -0.09 -7.60
CA TYR A 253 10.51 0.48 -6.92
C TYR A 253 10.01 1.47 -5.87
N TRP A 254 10.72 1.57 -4.76
CA TRP A 254 10.40 2.56 -3.74
C TRP A 254 11.67 3.04 -3.06
N ASP A 255 11.67 4.31 -2.70
CA ASP A 255 12.62 4.87 -1.77
C ASP A 255 11.87 5.26 -0.50
N CYS A 256 12.04 4.45 0.54
CA CYS A 256 11.41 4.64 1.84
C CYS A 256 12.45 4.60 2.97
N GLY A 257 13.72 4.83 2.65
CA GLY A 257 14.86 4.67 3.57
C GLY A 257 15.21 3.20 3.88
N GLU A 258 16.49 2.96 4.18
CA GLU A 258 17.09 1.62 4.33
C GLU A 258 16.51 0.78 5.49
N CYS A 259 15.83 1.40 6.44
CA CYS A 259 15.35 0.75 7.67
C CYS A 259 13.84 0.80 7.86
N SER A 260 13.06 1.18 6.84
CA SER A 260 11.61 1.24 7.03
C SER A 260 11.00 -0.17 7.04
N GLN A 261 10.13 -0.39 8.02
CA GLN A 261 9.19 -1.53 8.05
C GLN A 261 8.46 -1.66 6.70
N PHE A 262 8.25 -0.54 6.01
CA PHE A 262 7.70 -0.47 4.67
C PHE A 262 8.43 -1.37 3.68
N THR A 263 9.75 -1.21 3.54
CA THR A 263 10.55 -2.01 2.60
C THR A 263 10.42 -3.51 2.87
N ARG A 264 10.36 -3.90 4.15
CA ARG A 264 10.14 -5.32 4.50
C ARG A 264 8.75 -5.76 4.07
N MET A 265 7.72 -4.97 4.32
CA MET A 265 6.36 -5.35 3.96
C MET A 265 6.13 -5.38 2.45
N MET A 266 6.82 -4.55 1.68
CA MET A 266 6.81 -4.61 0.21
C MET A 266 7.48 -5.87 -0.35
N GLN A 267 8.29 -6.58 0.45
CA GLN A 267 8.85 -7.89 0.12
C GLN A 267 7.93 -9.05 0.54
N CYS A 268 6.78 -8.75 1.16
CA CYS A 268 5.81 -9.76 1.58
C CYS A 268 5.24 -10.44 0.33
N HIS A 269 5.30 -11.77 0.30
CA HIS A 269 4.68 -12.55 -0.78
C HIS A 269 3.24 -12.93 -0.42
N ASP A 270 2.96 -13.15 0.87
CA ASP A 270 1.68 -13.71 1.31
C ASP A 270 1.44 -13.40 2.80
N THR A 271 0.20 -13.50 3.26
CA THR A 271 -0.14 -13.49 4.69
C THR A 271 -0.80 -14.81 5.05
N LEU A 272 -0.16 -15.54 5.96
CA LEU A 272 -0.56 -16.90 6.33
C LEU A 272 -1.00 -16.97 7.78
N ARG A 273 -1.87 -17.92 8.12
CA ARG A 273 -2.15 -18.20 9.52
C ARG A 273 -0.92 -18.83 10.17
N PRO A 274 -0.47 -18.36 11.35
CA PRO A 274 0.66 -18.98 12.03
C PRO A 274 0.51 -20.50 12.21
N GLN A 275 -0.72 -20.98 12.40
CA GLN A 275 -1.05 -22.40 12.61
C GLN A 275 -0.83 -23.26 11.35
N GLU A 276 -0.82 -22.68 10.16
CA GLU A 276 -0.62 -23.39 8.88
C GLU A 276 0.87 -23.62 8.56
N ILE A 277 1.78 -22.98 9.30
CA ILE A 277 3.23 -23.03 9.06
C ILE A 277 3.90 -23.97 10.07
N PHE A 278 4.53 -25.05 9.62
CA PHE A 278 5.23 -26.00 10.50
C PHE A 278 6.62 -25.51 10.93
N TYR A 279 7.08 -25.96 12.10
CA TYR A 279 8.44 -25.71 12.54
C TYR A 279 9.46 -26.60 11.79
N SER A 280 10.59 -26.02 11.40
CA SER A 280 11.70 -26.77 10.79
C SER A 280 12.67 -27.41 11.79
N ASN A 281 12.63 -27.00 13.06
CA ASN A 281 13.55 -27.43 14.09
C ASN A 281 12.80 -28.10 15.24
N GLU A 282 13.48 -28.97 15.98
CA GLU A 282 12.91 -29.62 17.17
C GLU A 282 12.89 -28.69 18.38
N SER A 283 13.78 -27.69 18.39
CA SER A 283 13.88 -26.73 19.47
C SER A 283 14.27 -25.33 19.00
N ILE A 284 13.95 -24.33 19.82
CA ILE A 284 14.33 -22.92 19.69
C ILE A 284 14.94 -22.40 21.00
N ALA A 285 15.71 -21.32 20.93
CA ALA A 285 16.13 -20.58 22.12
C ALA A 285 14.96 -19.73 22.65
N SER A 286 14.94 -19.47 23.96
CA SER A 286 13.96 -18.60 24.63
C SER A 286 14.11 -17.10 24.34
N THR A 287 15.18 -16.70 23.64
CA THR A 287 15.47 -15.31 23.29
C THR A 287 15.73 -15.13 21.80
N PHE A 288 15.46 -13.94 21.27
CA PHE A 288 15.85 -13.49 19.93
C PHE A 288 17.33 -13.09 19.89
N SER A 289 17.85 -12.83 18.69
CA SER A 289 19.24 -12.38 18.51
C SER A 289 19.52 -10.98 19.07
N ASP A 290 18.48 -10.17 19.28
CA ASP A 290 18.55 -8.85 19.92
C ASP A 290 18.41 -8.92 21.46
N GLY A 291 18.36 -10.14 22.02
CA GLY A 291 18.24 -10.37 23.46
C GLY A 291 16.81 -10.39 24.00
N ARG A 292 15.80 -10.01 23.20
CA ARG A 292 14.40 -10.01 23.65
C ARG A 292 13.90 -11.43 23.92
N SER A 293 13.11 -11.63 24.97
CA SER A 293 12.42 -12.90 25.25
C SER A 293 11.33 -13.19 24.20
N ILE A 294 11.20 -14.46 23.79
CA ILE A 294 10.10 -14.87 22.90
C ILE A 294 8.73 -14.79 23.60
N TYR A 295 8.71 -14.93 24.93
CA TYR A 295 7.49 -14.83 25.74
C TYR A 295 7.02 -13.38 25.82
N ASP A 296 7.93 -12.45 26.12
CA ASP A 296 7.62 -11.02 26.19
C ASP A 296 7.15 -10.50 24.82
N ALA A 297 7.75 -11.02 23.74
CA ALA A 297 7.30 -10.72 22.38
C ALA A 297 5.87 -11.23 22.11
N ALA A 298 5.57 -12.48 22.49
CA ALA A 298 4.23 -13.05 22.33
C ALA A 298 3.19 -12.28 23.16
N GLN A 299 3.54 -11.94 24.41
CA GLN A 299 2.70 -11.13 25.29
C GLN A 299 2.51 -9.72 24.74
N GLY A 300 3.57 -9.06 24.25
CA GLY A 300 3.48 -7.73 23.69
C GLY A 300 2.64 -7.67 22.42
N LEU A 301 2.75 -8.69 21.57
CA LEU A 301 1.86 -8.87 20.40
C LEU A 301 0.40 -9.09 20.83
N ASN A 302 0.17 -9.89 21.88
CA ASN A 302 -1.17 -10.16 22.40
C ASN A 302 -1.82 -8.90 23.01
N GLN A 303 -1.01 -8.06 23.66
CA GLN A 303 -1.44 -6.81 24.29
C GLN A 303 -1.47 -5.62 23.33
N GLY A 304 -0.97 -5.77 22.09
CA GLY A 304 -0.86 -4.70 21.11
C GLY A 304 0.29 -3.71 21.38
N SER A 305 1.16 -3.96 22.37
CA SER A 305 2.35 -3.13 22.62
C SER A 305 3.48 -3.39 21.62
N LEU A 306 3.41 -4.51 20.89
CA LEU A 306 4.22 -4.80 19.72
C LEU A 306 3.30 -5.07 18.53
N HIS A 307 3.70 -4.62 17.34
CA HIS A 307 3.00 -4.89 16.10
C HIS A 307 3.70 -5.97 15.28
N ILE A 308 2.96 -6.69 14.43
CA ILE A 308 3.53 -7.74 13.57
C ILE A 308 4.64 -7.21 12.66
N THR A 309 4.58 -5.94 12.26
CA THR A 309 5.58 -5.26 11.40
C THR A 309 6.86 -4.88 12.15
N ASP A 310 6.89 -4.97 13.48
CA ASP A 310 8.10 -4.77 14.27
C ASP A 310 9.08 -5.93 14.10
N PHE A 311 8.59 -7.08 13.66
CA PHE A 311 9.38 -8.27 13.37
C PHE A 311 9.69 -8.35 11.87
N PRO A 312 10.85 -8.92 11.48
CA PRO A 312 11.08 -9.24 10.07
C PRO A 312 10.07 -10.29 9.55
N LEU A 313 9.84 -10.35 8.23
CA LEU A 313 8.94 -11.32 7.61
C LEU A 313 9.29 -12.77 7.96
N VAL A 314 8.29 -13.64 8.15
CA VAL A 314 8.55 -15.08 8.36
C VAL A 314 9.01 -15.68 7.04
N GLN A 315 10.23 -16.19 7.01
CA GLN A 315 10.73 -16.92 5.84
C GLN A 315 10.15 -18.33 5.84
N VAL A 316 9.38 -18.65 4.80
CA VAL A 316 8.72 -19.95 4.64
C VAL A 316 9.22 -20.67 3.39
N PHE A 317 9.27 -21.99 3.42
CA PHE A 317 9.60 -22.81 2.26
C PHE A 317 8.68 -24.03 2.20
N ARG A 318 8.46 -24.56 0.99
CA ARG A 318 7.51 -25.65 0.74
C ARG A 318 8.21 -27.02 0.68
N ILE A 319 7.59 -28.03 1.29
CA ILE A 319 7.90 -29.45 1.11
C ILE A 319 6.58 -30.18 0.84
N GLY A 320 6.39 -30.66 -0.40
CA GLY A 320 5.10 -31.20 -0.82
C GLY A 320 4.01 -30.13 -0.72
N SER A 321 2.92 -30.41 -0.02
CA SER A 321 1.83 -29.44 0.23
C SER A 321 2.02 -28.59 1.48
N SER A 322 3.09 -28.80 2.25
CA SER A 322 3.26 -28.20 3.57
C SER A 322 4.30 -27.09 3.60
N LEU A 323 4.05 -26.06 4.40
CA LEU A 323 4.91 -24.91 4.57
C LEU A 323 5.69 -25.02 5.87
N PHE A 324 6.99 -24.73 5.81
CA PHE A 324 7.89 -24.78 6.95
C PHE A 324 8.55 -23.43 7.15
N SER A 325 8.67 -22.99 8.40
CA SER A 325 9.35 -21.75 8.77
C SER A 325 10.86 -21.97 8.91
N ARG A 326 11.68 -21.03 8.42
CA ARG A 326 13.11 -20.93 8.81
C ARG A 326 13.31 -20.14 10.10
N ASN A 327 12.33 -19.34 10.51
CA ASN A 327 12.42 -18.43 11.65
C ASN A 327 11.55 -18.90 12.81
N ASN A 328 11.80 -20.11 13.33
CA ASN A 328 10.91 -20.79 14.29
C ASN A 328 10.64 -20.00 15.58
N ARG A 329 11.59 -19.19 16.08
CA ARG A 329 11.37 -18.29 17.23
C ARG A 329 10.27 -17.26 16.97
N ARG A 330 10.26 -16.68 15.77
CA ARG A 330 9.28 -15.67 15.38
C ARG A 330 7.91 -16.29 15.15
N LEU A 331 7.87 -17.43 14.46
CA LEU A 331 6.65 -18.21 14.30
C LEU A 331 6.06 -18.61 15.66
N TRP A 332 6.90 -19.01 16.62
CA TRP A 332 6.44 -19.35 17.97
C TRP A 332 5.80 -18.16 18.65
N ALA A 333 6.44 -16.98 18.62
CA ALA A 333 5.88 -15.77 19.23
C ALA A 333 4.50 -15.43 18.63
N PHE A 334 4.36 -15.50 17.30
CA PHE A 334 3.08 -15.28 16.62
C PHE A 334 2.00 -16.31 16.95
N ARG A 335 2.35 -17.60 16.99
CA ARG A 335 1.39 -18.66 17.38
C ARG A 335 0.86 -18.47 18.80
N ASN A 336 1.72 -18.02 19.71
CA ASN A 336 1.39 -17.84 21.12
C ASN A 336 0.85 -16.45 21.48
N SER A 337 0.83 -15.50 20.54
CA SER A 337 0.24 -14.17 20.76
C SER A 337 -1.24 -14.10 20.39
N GLY A 338 -1.76 -15.10 19.69
CA GLY A 338 -3.14 -15.10 19.19
C GLY A 338 -3.35 -14.22 17.94
N VAL A 339 -2.29 -13.86 17.22
CA VAL A 339 -2.46 -13.16 15.93
C VAL A 339 -3.00 -14.12 14.88
N ASP A 340 -3.97 -13.68 14.10
CA ASP A 340 -4.63 -14.53 13.10
C ASP A 340 -3.77 -14.75 11.85
N TRP A 341 -2.93 -13.78 11.50
CA TRP A 341 -2.16 -13.76 10.25
C TRP A 341 -0.77 -13.17 10.47
N VAL A 342 0.19 -13.67 9.69
CA VAL A 342 1.57 -13.17 9.68
C VAL A 342 2.07 -12.96 8.26
N PRO A 343 2.83 -11.89 8.00
CA PRO A 343 3.39 -11.66 6.68
C PRO A 343 4.60 -12.57 6.45
N VAL A 344 4.63 -13.21 5.29
CA VAL A 344 5.65 -14.21 4.94
C VAL A 344 6.37 -13.87 3.65
N ILE A 345 7.58 -14.41 3.52
CA ILE A 345 8.33 -14.44 2.27
C ILE A 345 8.68 -15.88 1.93
N TYR A 346 8.36 -16.31 0.72
CA TYR A 346 8.76 -17.62 0.21
C TYR A 346 10.26 -17.61 -0.12
N VAL A 347 11.00 -18.56 0.45
CA VAL A 347 12.43 -18.75 0.21
C VAL A 347 12.69 -20.14 -0.35
N HIS A 348 13.83 -20.30 -1.03
CA HIS A 348 14.24 -21.61 -1.51
C HIS A 348 14.36 -22.63 -0.37
N ARG A 349 13.91 -23.85 -0.66
CA ARG A 349 14.03 -24.99 0.23
C ARG A 349 15.52 -25.23 0.57
N PRO A 350 15.91 -25.23 1.85
CA PRO A 350 17.29 -25.47 2.22
C PRO A 350 17.66 -26.95 2.04
N PHE A 351 18.94 -27.24 1.77
CA PHE A 351 19.41 -28.61 1.51
C PHE A 351 19.15 -29.59 2.65
N TYR A 352 19.22 -29.13 3.89
CA TYR A 352 18.93 -29.94 5.09
C TYR A 352 17.45 -30.27 5.29
N ALA A 353 16.55 -29.72 4.48
CA ALA A 353 15.11 -29.96 4.60
C ALA A 353 14.66 -31.33 4.08
N ARG A 354 15.57 -32.25 3.74
CA ARG A 354 15.20 -33.62 3.36
C ARG A 354 14.82 -34.40 4.62
N GLY A 355 13.62 -35.00 4.61
CA GLY A 355 13.13 -35.80 5.73
C GLY A 355 12.60 -34.99 6.92
N LEU A 356 12.40 -33.67 6.79
CA LEU A 356 11.71 -32.90 7.83
C LEU A 356 10.29 -33.46 8.04
N LYS A 357 9.98 -33.77 9.30
CA LYS A 357 8.64 -34.13 9.74
C LYS A 357 7.86 -32.87 10.06
N LYS A 358 6.54 -32.89 9.81
CA LYS A 358 5.64 -31.82 10.24
C LYS A 358 5.67 -31.73 11.77
N ARG A 359 5.80 -30.51 12.29
CA ARG A 359 5.80 -30.23 13.73
C ARG A 359 4.95 -29.01 14.00
N GLU A 360 3.92 -29.22 14.79
CA GLU A 360 3.02 -28.15 15.27
C GLU A 360 3.49 -27.59 16.62
N GLU A 361 4.31 -28.35 17.33
CA GLU A 361 4.90 -27.97 18.61
C GLU A 361 6.43 -27.93 18.50
N ILE A 362 7.06 -27.16 19.39
CA ILE A 362 8.51 -27.00 19.43
C ILE A 362 8.98 -26.83 20.87
N TYR A 363 10.12 -27.43 21.20
CA TYR A 363 10.72 -27.31 22.52
C TYR A 363 11.46 -25.98 22.69
N VAL A 364 11.16 -25.24 23.76
CA VAL A 364 11.87 -23.98 24.09
C VAL A 364 13.03 -24.29 25.04
N ARG A 365 14.26 -24.01 24.60
CA ARG A 365 15.48 -24.13 25.41
C ARG A 365 15.73 -22.83 26.16
N TYR A 366 15.79 -22.94 27.48
CA TYR A 366 16.24 -21.87 28.35
C TYR A 366 17.76 -21.82 28.35
N THR A 367 18.33 -20.74 27.81
CA THR A 367 19.73 -20.41 28.04
C THR A 367 19.84 -19.85 29.45
N ARG A 368 20.60 -20.53 30.31
CA ARG A 368 20.99 -20.03 31.63
C ARG A 368 21.97 -18.88 31.51
#